data_AF-A0AAC8VHZ5-F1
#
_entry.id   AF-A0AAC8VHZ5-F1
#
_cell.length_a   1.000
_cell.length_b   1.000
_cell.length_c   1.000
_cell.angle_alpha   90.00
_cell.angle_beta   90.00
_cell.angle_gamma   90.00
#
_symmetry.space_group_name_H-M   'P 1'
#
loop_
_entity.id
_entity.type
_entity.pdbx_description
1 polymer ?
#
loop_
_entity_poly.entity_id
_entity_poly.type
_entity_poly.pdbx_seq_one_letter_code
_entity_poly.pdbx_strand_id
1 'polypeptide(L)' 'MAEDVKAYIRYYNHDRLHTANECLSPVNFENSRKKVSCLT' A
#
# COMPACT_ATOMS: atom_id res chain seq x y z
N MET A 1 2.01 -8.76 21.62
CA MET A 1 1.61 -9.66 20.50
C MET A 1 0.60 -9.00 19.57
N ALA A 2 -0.60 -8.65 20.03
CA ALA A 2 -1.61 -8.02 19.16
C ALA A 2 -1.21 -6.62 18.69
N GLU A 3 -0.59 -5.82 19.57
CA GLU A 3 -0.10 -4.49 19.23
C GLU A 3 1.07 -4.52 18.24
N ASP A 4 1.99 -5.47 18.43
CA ASP A 4 3.12 -5.67 17.52
C ASP A 4 2.65 -6.08 16.12
N VAL A 5 1.68 -7.01 16.05
CA VAL A 5 1.07 -7.42 14.79
C VAL A 5 0.36 -6.24 14.12
N LYS A 6 -0.37 -5.43 14.90
CA LYS A 6 -1.05 -4.24 14.38
C LYS A 6 -0.05 -3.20 13.86
N ALA A 7 1.05 -2.97 14.58
CA ALA A 7 2.12 -2.08 14.16
C ALA A 7 2.79 -2.59 12.87
N TYR A 8 3.08 -3.89 12.80
CA TYR A 8 3.66 -4.53 11.62
C TYR A 8 2.73 -4.42 10.40
N ILE A 9 1.44 -4.69 10.54
CA ILE A 9 0.48 -4.59 9.43
C ILE A 9 0.41 -3.15 8.91
N ARG A 10 0.39 -2.15 9.81
CA ARG A 10 0.42 -0.74 9.41
C ARG A 10 1.69 -0.42 8.62
N TYR A 11 2.85 -0.76 9.18
CA TYR A 11 4.14 -0.54 8.54
C TYR A 11 4.21 -1.19 7.16
N TYR A 12 3.81 -2.46 7.05
CA TYR A 12 3.85 -3.20 5.80
C TYR A 12 2.95 -2.56 4.72
N ASN A 13 1.73 -2.17 5.08
CA ASN A 13 0.76 -1.66 4.12
C ASN A 13 1.04 -0.21 3.69
N HIS A 14 1.51 0.62 4.61
CA HIS A 14 1.64 2.07 4.38
C HIS A 14 3.06 2.54 4.10
N ASP A 15 4.06 1.99 4.81
CA ASP A 15 5.40 2.58 4.86
C ASP A 15 6.44 1.73 4.13
N ARG A 16 6.24 0.41 4.02
CA ARG A 16 7.19 -0.48 3.38
C ARG A 16 7.21 -0.28 1.86
N LEU A 17 8.30 0.30 1.37
CA LEU A 17 8.55 0.42 -0.07
C LEU A 17 8.93 -0.95 -0.66
N HIS A 18 8.41 -1.25 -1.85
CA HIS A 18 8.66 -2.53 -2.52
C HIS A 18 9.15 -2.30 -3.94
N THR A 19 10.34 -2.80 -4.28
CA THR A 19 10.95 -2.60 -5.62
C THR A 19 10.05 -3.12 -6.74
N ALA A 20 9.33 -4.23 -6.52
CA ALA A 20 8.38 -4.75 -7.50
C ALA A 20 7.11 -3.87 -7.67
N ASN A 21 6.81 -2.98 -6.72
CA ASN A 21 5.68 -2.06 -6.76
C ASN A 21 6.15 -0.64 -7.13
N GLU A 22 7.18 -0.52 -7.98
CA GLU A 22 7.72 0.78 -8.39
C GLU A 22 8.26 1.61 -7.21
N CYS A 23 8.77 0.92 -6.19
CA CYS A 23 9.20 1.53 -4.92
C CYS A 23 8.07 2.24 -4.16
N LEU A 24 6.80 1.92 -4.43
CA LEU A 24 5.64 2.37 -3.65
C LEU A 24 5.32 1.37 -2.53
N SER A 25 4.59 1.86 -1.53
CA SER A 25 3.96 0.98 -0.54
C SER A 25 2.79 0.22 -1.15
N PRO A 26 2.41 -0.95 -0.60
CA PRO A 26 1.32 -1.78 -1.14
C PRO A 26 0.04 -1.00 -1.39
N VAL A 27 -0.41 -0.18 -0.44
CA VAL A 27 -1.64 0.63 -0.59
C VAL A 27 -1.52 1.66 -1.72
N ASN A 28 -0.37 2.33 -1.82
CA ASN A 28 -0.17 3.35 -2.85
C ASN A 28 -0.09 2.73 -4.25
N PHE A 29 0.51 1.55 -4.38
CA PHE A 29 0.53 0.81 -5.63
C PHE A 29 -0.85 0.33 -6.06
N GLU A 30 -1.68 -0.17 -5.15
CA GLU A 30 -3.06 -0.51 -5.48
C GLU A 30 -3.87 0.73 -5.92
N ASN A 31 -3.68 1.86 -5.24
CA ASN A 31 -4.35 3.11 -5.59
C ASN A 31 -3.90 3.68 -6.94
N SER A 32 -2.61 3.57 -7.31
CA SER A 32 -2.13 4.02 -8.63
C SER A 32 -2.72 3.21 -9.78
N ARG A 33 -3.06 1.94 -9.52
CA ARG A 33 -3.68 1.04 -10.51
C ARG A 33 -5.20 1.13 -10.58
N LYS A 34 -5.85 1.84 -9.64
CA LYS A 34 -7.29 2.09 -9.72
C LYS A 34 -7.55 3.02 -10.90
N LYS A 35 -8.13 2.47 -11.97
CA LYS A 35 -8.57 3.22 -13.13
C LYS A 35 -9.80 4.05 -12.73
N VAL A 36 -9.60 5.35 -12.46
CA VAL A 36 -10.71 6.29 -12.18
C VAL A 36 -11.33 6.77 -13.49
N SER A 37 -11.95 5.86 -14.25
CA SER A 37 -12.66 6.20 -15.48
C SER A 37 -14.09 6.68 -15.20
N CYS A 38 -14.24 7.76 -14.43
CA CYS A 38 -15.55 8.38 -14.17
C CYS A 38 -15.60 9.82 -14.70
N LEU A 39 -15.17 10.02 -15.94
CA LEU A 39 -15.50 11.22 -16.71
C LEU A 39 -15.93 10.81 -18.11
N THR A 40 -17.23 10.53 -18.24
CA THR A 40 -17.97 10.46 -19.51
C THR A 40 -19.29 11.17 -19.29
#